data_AF-A0A952HU37-F1
#
_entry.id   AF-A0A952HU37-F1
#
_cell.length_a   1.000
_cell.length_b   1.000
_cell.length_c   1.000
_cell.angle_alpha   90.00
_cell.angle_beta   90.00
_cell.angle_gamma   90.00
#
_symmetry.space_group_name_H-M   'P 1'
#
loop_
_entity.id
_entity.type
_entity.pdbx_description
1 polymer ?
#
loop_
_entity_poly.entity_id
_entity_poly.type
_entity_poly.pdbx_seq_one_letter_code
_entity_poly.pdbx_strand_id
1 'polypeptide(L)'
;MHEIILIAGLFSIFLLSPFVLSFIELFLKRDAKPIPIDLNRKKEPDYFGKSFINLLTTALNDLKIQEAEKLNPVYLKLKLNREEWVGFLNDEDLAENMIDTPVVFTKDTVFLQNHTFKRELVVFGNAVFKNTCLARALYVNGDCVIEAPVRIARWVHVEGNLLINSNADLGVSVYAHEMKIRGWTTFKRAYAKKIDISDKPLIDKKNVEKIINLQGNFSITGNISIGRKERPVFVDGDIFCDGDVQIEGDVWIKGNVFSQKSITLKNGVVVGEEGKIKSLVARDEILIEGHFRIYGYIHSEKQVEVSP
;
A
#
# COMPACT_ATOMS: atom_id res chain seq x y z
N MET A 1 12.99 5.68 -66.96
CA MET A 1 12.15 4.52 -66.57
C MET A 1 12.61 3.91 -65.25
N HIS A 2 13.91 3.60 -65.08
CA HIS A 2 14.46 3.08 -63.83
C HIS A 2 14.26 4.01 -62.61
N GLU A 3 14.43 5.33 -62.77
CA GLU A 3 14.23 6.29 -61.67
C GLU A 3 12.78 6.35 -61.18
N ILE A 4 11.81 6.27 -62.09
CA ILE A 4 10.38 6.25 -61.76
C ILE A 4 10.04 4.97 -60.98
N ILE A 5 10.61 3.83 -61.37
CA ILE A 5 10.44 2.56 -60.66
C ILE A 5 11.06 2.63 -59.25
N LEU A 6 12.24 3.26 -59.13
CA LEU A 6 12.92 3.42 -57.85
C LEU A 6 12.13 4.32 -56.89
N ILE A 7 11.60 5.44 -57.38
CA ILE A 7 10.77 6.38 -56.61
C ILE A 7 9.45 5.71 -56.21
N ALA A 8 8.81 4.97 -57.12
CA ALA A 8 7.59 4.22 -56.81
C ALA A 8 7.83 3.13 -55.75
N GLY A 9 8.99 2.46 -55.79
CA GLY A 9 9.41 1.49 -54.78
C GLY A 9 9.63 2.14 -53.42
N LEU A 10 10.37 3.24 -53.35
CA LEU A 10 10.58 4.03 -52.13
C LEU A 10 9.27 4.54 -51.55
N PHE A 11 8.39 5.08 -52.38
CA PHE A 11 7.06 5.54 -51.97
C PHE A 11 6.24 4.39 -51.35
N SER A 12 6.26 3.21 -51.98
CA SER A 12 5.54 2.03 -51.46
C SER A 12 6.11 1.54 -50.12
N ILE A 13 7.43 1.58 -49.95
CA ILE A 13 8.09 1.24 -48.67
C ILE A 13 7.70 2.26 -47.59
N PHE A 14 7.75 3.56 -47.89
CA PHE A 14 7.33 4.59 -46.93
C PHE A 14 5.84 4.48 -46.58
N LEU A 15 4.99 4.15 -47.54
CA LEU A 15 3.56 3.96 -47.33
C LEU A 15 3.25 2.74 -46.45
N LEU A 16 3.97 1.64 -46.62
CA LEU A 16 3.67 0.36 -45.94
C LEU A 16 4.48 0.15 -44.66
N SER A 17 5.64 0.80 -44.50
CA SER A 17 6.50 0.64 -43.32
C SER A 17 5.82 0.88 -41.97
N PRO A 18 4.90 1.87 -41.80
CA PRO A 18 4.23 2.08 -40.52
C PRO A 18 3.30 0.92 -40.13
N PHE A 19 2.82 0.16 -41.12
CA PHE A 19 1.89 -0.94 -40.91
C PHE A 19 2.58 -2.29 -40.71
N VAL A 20 3.90 -2.38 -40.90
CA VAL A 20 4.65 -3.64 -40.77
C VAL A 20 4.45 -4.26 -39.39
N LEU A 21 4.44 -3.45 -38.32
CA LEU A 21 4.18 -3.94 -36.96
C LEU A 21 2.76 -4.51 -36.82
N SER A 22 1.75 -3.83 -37.36
CA SER A 22 0.36 -4.30 -37.37
C SER A 22 0.19 -5.60 -38.17
N PHE A 23 0.86 -5.73 -39.31
CA PHE A 23 0.86 -6.98 -40.09
C PHE A 23 1.54 -8.11 -39.32
N ILE A 24 2.70 -7.86 -38.69
CA ILE A 24 3.40 -8.83 -37.85
C ILE A 24 2.48 -9.30 -36.72
N GLU A 25 1.76 -8.40 -36.06
CA GLU A 25 0.83 -8.73 -34.99
C GLU A 25 -0.38 -9.54 -35.48
N LEU A 26 -0.91 -9.22 -36.66
CA LEU A 26 -2.00 -9.96 -37.32
C LEU A 26 -1.65 -11.44 -37.53
N PHE A 27 -0.40 -11.73 -37.92
CA PHE A 27 0.06 -13.11 -38.15
C PHE A 27 0.56 -13.80 -36.88
N LEU A 28 1.16 -13.07 -35.93
CA LEU A 28 1.74 -13.64 -34.72
C LEU A 28 0.74 -13.88 -33.58
N LYS A 29 -0.51 -13.39 -33.67
CA LYS A 29 -1.63 -13.69 -32.76
C LYS A 29 -1.24 -13.73 -31.27
N ARG A 30 -0.33 -12.85 -30.82
CA ARG A 30 0.22 -12.89 -29.45
C ARG A 30 -0.88 -12.67 -28.40
N ASP A 31 -1.89 -11.88 -28.75
CA ASP A 31 -3.01 -11.51 -27.87
C ASP A 31 -4.39 -11.79 -28.50
N ALA A 32 -4.53 -12.91 -29.22
CA ALA A 32 -5.79 -13.24 -29.92
C ALA A 32 -6.97 -13.60 -29.00
N LYS A 33 -6.73 -13.78 -27.69
CA LYS A 33 -7.78 -14.10 -26.72
C LYS A 33 -8.07 -12.88 -25.85
N PRO A 34 -9.36 -12.55 -25.61
CA PRO A 34 -9.72 -11.56 -24.60
C PRO A 34 -9.04 -11.92 -23.28
N ILE A 35 -8.47 -10.93 -22.59
CA ILE A 35 -7.97 -11.13 -21.23
C ILE A 35 -9.17 -11.59 -20.39
N PRO A 36 -9.13 -12.78 -19.79
CA PRO A 36 -10.24 -13.24 -18.96
C PRO A 36 -10.36 -12.30 -17.76
N ILE A 37 -11.49 -11.59 -17.69
CA ILE A 37 -11.83 -10.73 -16.54
C ILE A 37 -12.61 -11.59 -15.57
N ASP A 38 -12.04 -11.85 -14.41
CA ASP A 38 -12.77 -12.44 -13.29
C ASP A 38 -13.68 -11.37 -12.66
N LEU A 39 -14.98 -11.46 -12.96
CA LEU A 39 -16.01 -10.56 -12.42
C LEU A 39 -16.20 -10.71 -10.90
N ASN A 40 -15.74 -11.82 -10.32
CA ASN A 40 -15.82 -12.08 -8.88
C ASN A 40 -14.55 -11.64 -8.13
N ARG A 41 -13.55 -11.11 -8.84
CA ARG A 41 -12.29 -10.67 -8.23
C ARG A 41 -12.55 -9.54 -7.24
N LYS A 42 -12.55 -9.88 -5.95
CA LYS A 42 -12.53 -8.88 -4.88
C LYS A 42 -11.11 -8.38 -4.70
N LYS A 43 -10.96 -7.08 -4.44
CA LYS A 43 -9.65 -6.49 -4.14
C LYS A 43 -9.20 -7.01 -2.78
N GLU A 44 -8.26 -7.93 -2.79
CA GLU A 44 -7.61 -8.45 -1.58
C GLU A 44 -6.49 -7.48 -1.15
N PRO A 45 -6.56 -6.92 0.06
CA PRO A 45 -5.58 -5.95 0.52
C PRO A 45 -4.20 -6.58 0.78
N ASP A 46 -4.19 -7.88 1.08
CA ASP A 46 -3.04 -8.74 1.36
C ASP A 46 -2.51 -9.48 0.12
N TYR A 47 -3.00 -9.13 -1.08
CA TYR A 47 -2.65 -9.82 -2.34
C TYR A 47 -1.14 -9.86 -2.60
N PHE A 48 -0.41 -8.77 -2.29
CA PHE A 48 1.03 -8.71 -2.52
C PHE A 48 1.78 -9.77 -1.70
N GLY A 49 1.59 -9.80 -0.37
CA GLY A 49 2.29 -10.76 0.49
C GLY A 49 1.91 -12.19 0.13
N LYS A 50 0.61 -12.50 -0.03
CA LYS A 50 0.15 -13.81 -0.48
C LYS A 50 0.80 -14.24 -1.80
N SER A 51 0.77 -13.37 -2.82
CA SER A 51 1.34 -13.70 -4.13
C SER A 51 2.85 -13.91 -4.07
N PHE A 52 3.58 -13.09 -3.31
CA PHE A 52 5.03 -13.20 -3.20
C PHE A 52 5.44 -14.44 -2.39
N ILE A 53 4.79 -14.69 -1.25
CA ILE A 53 5.06 -15.87 -0.42
C ILE A 53 4.72 -17.17 -1.16
N ASN A 54 3.62 -17.20 -1.92
CA ASN A 54 3.31 -18.35 -2.76
C ASN A 54 4.41 -18.60 -3.82
N LEU A 55 4.93 -17.54 -4.44
CA LEU A 55 6.02 -17.64 -5.41
C LEU A 55 7.31 -18.18 -4.76
N LEU A 56 7.67 -17.64 -3.59
CA LEU A 56 8.84 -18.08 -2.83
C LEU A 56 8.72 -19.54 -2.38
N THR A 57 7.57 -19.91 -1.83
CA THR A 57 7.27 -21.28 -1.36
C THR A 57 7.31 -22.28 -2.50
N THR A 58 6.73 -21.93 -3.65
CA THR A 58 6.77 -22.79 -4.85
C THR A 58 8.22 -23.02 -5.30
N ALA A 59 9.02 -21.96 -5.38
CA ALA A 59 10.42 -22.05 -5.80
C ALA A 59 11.30 -22.86 -4.83
N LEU A 60 11.01 -22.79 -3.52
CA LEU A 60 11.71 -23.58 -2.51
C LEU A 60 11.30 -25.05 -2.55
N ASN A 61 10.02 -25.34 -2.78
CA ASN A 61 9.51 -26.71 -2.93
C ASN A 61 10.14 -27.42 -4.14
N ASP A 62 10.39 -26.71 -5.24
CA ASP A 62 11.11 -27.26 -6.41
C ASP A 62 12.54 -27.71 -6.05
N LEU A 63 13.15 -27.10 -5.03
CA LEU A 63 14.44 -27.49 -4.46
C LEU A 63 14.33 -28.49 -3.29
N LYS A 64 13.12 -28.99 -3.00
CA LYS A 64 12.81 -29.86 -1.86
C LYS A 64 13.11 -29.23 -0.49
N ILE A 65 13.07 -27.90 -0.41
CA ILE A 65 13.21 -27.14 0.83
C ILE A 65 11.81 -26.84 1.35
N GLN A 66 11.44 -27.44 2.49
CA GLN A 66 10.11 -27.28 3.07
C GLN A 66 10.04 -26.14 4.11
N GLU A 67 11.15 -25.84 4.78
CA GLU A 67 11.19 -24.90 5.91
C GLU A 67 12.27 -23.84 5.69
N ALA A 68 11.87 -22.74 5.04
CA ALA A 68 12.75 -21.62 4.75
C ALA A 68 13.33 -20.97 6.02
N GLU A 69 12.56 -20.97 7.10
CA GLU A 69 12.93 -20.46 8.43
C GLU A 69 14.11 -21.21 9.08
N LYS A 70 14.36 -22.45 8.64
CA LYS A 70 15.46 -23.30 9.14
C LYS A 70 16.72 -23.21 8.29
N LEU A 71 16.72 -22.42 7.22
CA LEU A 71 17.89 -22.25 6.38
C LEU A 71 18.97 -21.49 7.15
N ASN A 72 20.17 -22.05 7.16
CA ASN A 72 21.38 -21.29 7.50
C ASN A 72 21.64 -20.24 6.40
N PRO A 73 22.39 -19.17 6.71
CA PRO A 73 22.72 -18.14 5.74
C PRO A 73 23.24 -18.72 4.42
N VAL A 74 22.51 -18.47 3.32
CA VAL A 74 22.79 -19.06 2.00
C VAL A 74 22.15 -18.23 0.90
N TYR A 75 22.84 -18.15 -0.24
CA TYR A 75 22.23 -17.65 -1.47
C TYR A 75 21.76 -18.82 -2.32
N LEU A 76 20.47 -18.82 -2.67
CA LEU A 76 19.86 -19.83 -3.53
C LEU A 76 19.44 -19.20 -4.85
N LYS A 77 19.65 -19.92 -5.94
CA LYS A 77 19.14 -19.52 -7.25
C LYS A 77 17.72 -20.04 -7.40
N LEU A 78 16.74 -19.14 -7.34
CA LEU A 78 15.32 -19.46 -7.32
C LEU A 78 14.64 -18.98 -8.59
N LYS A 79 13.69 -19.78 -9.09
CA LYS A 79 12.78 -19.39 -10.16
C LYS A 79 11.55 -18.72 -9.55
N LEU A 80 11.66 -17.40 -9.35
CA LEU A 80 10.52 -16.55 -8.99
C LEU A 80 9.74 -16.20 -10.27
N ASN A 81 9.55 -14.91 -10.58
CA ASN A 81 9.04 -14.51 -11.91
C ASN A 81 10.07 -14.75 -13.03
N ARG A 82 11.34 -14.84 -12.62
CA ARG A 82 12.52 -15.17 -13.42
C ARG A 82 13.50 -15.88 -12.51
N GLU A 83 14.51 -16.48 -13.10
CA GLU A 83 15.60 -17.08 -12.34
C GLU A 83 16.51 -15.97 -11.78
N GLU A 84 16.61 -15.87 -10.47
CA GLU A 84 17.48 -14.91 -9.78
C GLU A 84 18.00 -15.44 -8.45
N TRP A 85 19.11 -14.86 -7.98
CA TRP A 85 19.67 -15.19 -6.67
C TRP A 85 18.85 -14.54 -5.56
N VAL A 86 18.54 -15.31 -4.53
CA VAL A 86 17.85 -14.87 -3.31
C VAL A 86 18.72 -15.20 -2.11
N GLY A 87 19.02 -14.20 -1.29
CA GLY A 87 19.77 -14.40 -0.05
C GLY A 87 18.84 -14.76 1.09
N PHE A 88 19.07 -15.90 1.74
CA PHE A 88 18.47 -16.25 3.02
C PHE A 88 19.52 -15.94 4.08
N LEU A 89 19.27 -14.98 4.96
CA LEU A 89 20.30 -14.40 5.84
C LEU A 89 19.81 -14.30 7.29
N ASN A 90 20.76 -14.10 8.21
CA ASN A 90 20.50 -13.63 9.57
C ASN A 90 21.07 -12.21 9.76
N ASP A 91 20.65 -11.53 10.84
CA ASP A 91 21.01 -10.13 11.12
C ASP A 91 22.53 -9.90 11.23
N GLU A 92 23.26 -10.85 11.84
CA GLU A 92 24.71 -10.78 12.04
C GLU A 92 25.53 -10.79 10.73
N ASP A 93 24.95 -11.27 9.63
CA ASP A 93 25.65 -11.49 8.36
C ASP A 93 25.51 -10.31 7.38
N LEU A 94 24.73 -9.28 7.72
CA LEU A 94 24.44 -8.18 6.81
C LEU A 94 25.52 -7.08 6.86
N ALA A 95 26.74 -7.41 6.40
CA ALA A 95 27.85 -6.46 6.33
C ALA A 95 27.70 -5.42 5.20
N GLU A 96 26.89 -5.72 4.18
CA GLU A 96 26.68 -4.83 3.04
C GLU A 96 25.54 -3.83 3.28
N ASN A 97 25.84 -2.55 3.06
CA ASN A 97 24.83 -1.50 3.16
C ASN A 97 23.92 -1.42 1.92
N MET A 98 24.28 -2.05 0.81
CA MET A 98 23.51 -2.03 -0.43
C MET A 98 23.41 -3.43 -1.03
N ILE A 99 22.19 -3.94 -1.19
CA ILE A 99 21.92 -5.30 -1.65
C ILE A 99 20.99 -5.27 -2.85
N ASP A 100 21.43 -5.91 -3.94
CA ASP A 100 20.79 -5.84 -5.25
C ASP A 100 19.92 -7.07 -5.59
N THR A 101 19.90 -8.05 -4.69
CA THR A 101 19.10 -9.28 -4.75
C THR A 101 17.98 -9.26 -3.72
N PRO A 102 16.89 -10.03 -3.90
CA PRO A 102 15.92 -10.25 -2.84
C PRO A 102 16.59 -10.88 -1.62
N VAL A 103 16.17 -10.45 -0.43
CA VAL A 103 16.69 -10.93 0.85
C VAL A 103 15.55 -11.42 1.72
N VAL A 104 15.74 -12.59 2.31
CA VAL A 104 14.85 -13.24 3.27
C VAL A 104 15.59 -13.44 4.57
N PHE A 105 15.17 -12.72 5.61
CA PHE A 105 15.56 -13.00 6.97
C PHE A 105 14.69 -14.10 7.55
N THR A 106 15.32 -15.17 8.02
CA THR A 106 14.62 -16.40 8.43
C THR A 106 14.08 -16.33 9.87
N LYS A 107 14.40 -15.26 10.60
CA LYS A 107 14.07 -15.04 12.02
C LYS A 107 13.68 -13.58 12.26
N ASP A 108 13.46 -13.25 13.53
CA ASP A 108 13.35 -11.87 14.01
C ASP A 108 14.64 -11.10 13.68
N THR A 109 14.49 -9.87 13.17
CA THR A 109 15.60 -9.05 12.68
C THR A 109 15.50 -7.62 13.19
N VAL A 110 16.62 -7.07 13.67
CA VAL A 110 16.75 -5.70 14.13
C VAL A 110 17.76 -4.96 13.26
N PHE A 111 17.27 -4.11 12.36
CA PHE A 111 18.13 -3.33 11.46
C PHE A 111 18.82 -2.18 12.23
N LEU A 112 20.02 -2.45 12.73
CA LEU A 112 20.84 -1.51 13.50
C LEU A 112 21.67 -0.55 12.62
N GLN A 113 21.89 -0.90 11.35
CA GLN A 113 22.69 -0.13 10.41
C GLN A 113 21.85 0.36 9.21
N ASN A 114 22.43 1.27 8.45
CA ASN A 114 21.79 1.80 7.25
C ASN A 114 21.85 0.78 6.13
N HIS A 115 20.68 0.38 5.59
CA HIS A 115 20.61 -0.57 4.49
C HIS A 115 19.75 -0.07 3.33
N THR A 116 20.16 -0.44 2.12
CA THR A 116 19.43 -0.22 0.87
C THR A 116 19.23 -1.55 0.17
N PHE A 117 18.00 -2.05 0.17
CA PHE A 117 17.57 -3.23 -0.56
C PHE A 117 16.93 -2.79 -1.89
N LYS A 118 17.61 -2.98 -3.03
CA LYS A 118 17.04 -2.64 -4.34
C LYS A 118 15.91 -3.59 -4.78
N ARG A 119 15.70 -4.66 -4.01
CA ARG A 119 14.71 -5.72 -4.23
C ARG A 119 13.84 -5.94 -2.99
N GLU A 120 13.04 -6.99 -3.03
CA GLU A 120 12.14 -7.41 -1.97
C GLU A 120 12.92 -7.79 -0.71
N LEU A 121 12.58 -7.15 0.41
CA LEU A 121 13.04 -7.45 1.75
C LEU A 121 11.93 -8.25 2.46
N VAL A 122 12.27 -9.42 2.98
CA VAL A 122 11.34 -10.36 3.60
C VAL A 122 11.87 -10.71 4.97
N VAL A 123 11.01 -10.71 5.99
CA VAL A 123 11.34 -11.12 7.36
C VAL A 123 10.28 -12.12 7.84
N PHE A 124 10.67 -13.37 8.09
CA PHE A 124 9.73 -14.40 8.59
C PHE A 124 9.42 -14.28 10.08
N GLY A 125 10.21 -13.49 10.83
CA GLY A 125 9.90 -13.10 12.19
C GLY A 125 9.35 -11.68 12.29
N ASN A 126 9.60 -11.06 13.43
CA ASN A 126 9.38 -9.65 13.70
C ASN A 126 10.50 -8.78 13.09
N ALA A 127 10.16 -7.58 12.65
CA ALA A 127 11.13 -6.62 12.10
C ALA A 127 11.17 -5.34 12.95
N VAL A 128 12.37 -4.89 13.33
CA VAL A 128 12.57 -3.60 14.00
C VAL A 128 13.60 -2.77 13.24
N PHE A 129 13.18 -1.63 12.71
CA PHE A 129 14.05 -0.69 12.00
C PHE A 129 14.54 0.39 12.95
N LYS A 130 15.78 0.24 13.46
CA LYS A 130 16.44 1.21 14.35
C LYS A 130 17.34 2.19 13.61
N ASN A 131 17.54 2.00 12.31
CA ASN A 131 18.30 2.91 11.45
C ASN A 131 17.65 3.06 10.08
N THR A 132 18.23 3.89 9.22
CA THR A 132 17.62 4.21 7.93
C THR A 132 17.58 2.99 7.02
N CYS A 133 16.39 2.64 6.53
CA CYS A 133 16.24 1.55 5.57
C CYS A 133 15.49 1.99 4.32
N LEU A 134 16.07 1.68 3.16
CA LEU A 134 15.44 1.85 1.86
C LEU A 134 15.17 0.46 1.29
N ALA A 135 13.93 0.16 0.91
CA ALA A 135 13.62 -1.11 0.23
C ALA A 135 12.66 -0.90 -0.94
N ARG A 136 12.71 -1.79 -1.93
CA ARG A 136 11.71 -1.79 -3.01
C ARG A 136 10.33 -2.20 -2.49
N ALA A 137 10.30 -3.25 -1.69
CA ALA A 137 9.12 -3.78 -1.04
C ALA A 137 9.53 -4.49 0.26
N LEU A 138 8.60 -4.56 1.20
CA LEU A 138 8.77 -5.16 2.52
C LEU A 138 7.65 -6.17 2.77
N TYR A 139 8.02 -7.38 3.17
CA TYR A 139 7.14 -8.38 3.76
C TYR A 139 7.62 -8.73 5.16
N VAL A 140 6.74 -8.72 6.15
CA VAL A 140 7.02 -9.14 7.54
C VAL A 140 5.89 -10.08 7.99
N ASN A 141 6.25 -11.28 8.42
CA ASN A 141 5.30 -12.28 8.92
C ASN A 141 4.89 -12.02 10.38
N GLY A 142 5.75 -11.39 11.18
CA GLY A 142 5.44 -10.96 12.54
C GLY A 142 4.95 -9.51 12.61
N ASP A 143 5.25 -8.87 13.74
CA ASP A 143 5.08 -7.44 13.95
C ASP A 143 6.23 -6.64 13.31
N CYS A 144 5.94 -5.40 12.91
CA CYS A 144 6.92 -4.48 12.34
C CYS A 144 6.95 -3.16 13.11
N VAL A 145 8.13 -2.76 13.58
CA VAL A 145 8.35 -1.50 14.29
C VAL A 145 9.34 -0.63 13.53
N ILE A 146 8.95 0.61 13.22
CA ILE A 146 9.78 1.61 12.55
C ILE A 146 10.16 2.68 13.58
N GLU A 147 11.40 2.64 14.09
CA GLU A 147 11.95 3.59 15.06
C GLU A 147 12.89 4.64 14.43
N ALA A 148 13.28 4.43 13.17
CA ALA A 148 14.11 5.35 12.39
C ALA A 148 13.51 5.58 10.99
N PRO A 149 13.99 6.58 10.22
CA PRO A 149 13.43 6.88 8.91
C PRO A 149 13.46 5.69 7.95
N VAL A 150 12.31 5.28 7.41
CA VAL A 150 12.21 4.16 6.46
C VAL A 150 11.55 4.61 5.16
N ARG A 151 12.05 4.13 4.03
CA ARG A 151 11.45 4.35 2.72
C ARG A 151 11.25 3.04 1.97
N ILE A 152 10.00 2.71 1.70
CA ILE A 152 9.59 1.56 0.91
C ILE A 152 8.97 2.04 -0.39
N ALA A 153 9.57 1.70 -1.53
CA ALA A 153 9.17 2.31 -2.80
C ALA A 153 7.79 1.85 -3.30
N ARG A 154 7.34 0.64 -2.95
CA ARG A 154 6.14 0.04 -3.56
C ARG A 154 5.18 -0.56 -2.56
N TRP A 155 5.56 -1.63 -1.87
CA TRP A 155 4.62 -2.45 -1.13
C TRP A 155 5.15 -2.77 0.24
N VAL A 156 4.30 -2.61 1.24
CA VAL A 156 4.53 -3.00 2.62
C VAL A 156 3.42 -3.98 3.00
N HIS A 157 3.81 -5.14 3.49
CA HIS A 157 2.89 -6.15 3.99
C HIS A 157 3.40 -6.66 5.33
N VAL A 158 2.59 -6.48 6.35
CA VAL A 158 2.85 -6.95 7.71
C VAL A 158 1.66 -7.83 8.11
N GLU A 159 1.89 -9.11 8.37
CA GLU A 159 0.80 -10.00 8.83
C GLU A 159 0.33 -9.61 10.25
N GLY A 160 1.25 -9.15 11.09
CA GLY A 160 1.00 -8.62 12.42
C GLY A 160 0.70 -7.11 12.44
N ASN A 161 1.12 -6.46 13.52
CA ASN A 161 0.91 -5.04 13.75
C ASN A 161 2.06 -4.20 13.19
N LEU A 162 1.73 -3.06 12.57
CA LEU A 162 2.70 -2.08 12.08
C LEU A 162 2.70 -0.85 13.01
N LEU A 163 3.80 -0.64 13.72
CA LEU A 163 4.02 0.54 14.57
C LEU A 163 5.05 1.47 13.95
N ILE A 164 4.66 2.71 13.69
CA ILE A 164 5.49 3.73 13.02
C ILE A 164 5.78 4.87 13.99
N ASN A 165 6.94 4.82 14.63
CA ASN A 165 7.38 5.82 15.62
C ASN A 165 8.28 6.92 15.02
N SER A 166 8.71 6.77 13.77
CA SER A 166 9.56 7.71 13.04
C SER A 166 8.99 7.97 11.64
N ASN A 167 9.57 8.92 10.91
CA ASN A 167 9.11 9.27 9.57
C ASN A 167 9.19 8.06 8.61
N ALA A 168 8.13 7.80 7.85
CA ALA A 168 8.08 6.66 6.95
C ALA A 168 7.38 6.97 5.61
N ASP A 169 8.07 6.78 4.49
CA ASP A 169 7.44 6.71 3.17
C ASP A 169 7.20 5.24 2.84
N LEU A 170 5.95 4.77 2.93
CA LEU A 170 5.58 3.37 2.71
C LEU A 170 5.16 3.09 1.26
N GLY A 171 5.29 4.07 0.36
CA GLY A 171 5.14 3.90 -1.07
C GLY A 171 3.70 3.73 -1.52
N VAL A 172 3.43 2.69 -2.30
CA VAL A 172 2.14 2.55 -3.00
C VAL A 172 1.09 1.88 -2.13
N SER A 173 1.37 0.74 -1.51
CA SER A 173 0.35 -0.05 -0.82
C SER A 173 0.86 -0.59 0.51
N VAL A 174 0.05 -0.41 1.55
CA VAL A 174 0.32 -0.93 2.90
C VAL A 174 -0.78 -1.90 3.30
N TYR A 175 -0.39 -3.06 3.82
CA TYR A 175 -1.24 -4.00 4.53
C TYR A 175 -0.67 -4.25 5.92
N ALA A 176 -1.53 -4.18 6.94
CA ALA A 176 -1.21 -4.58 8.31
C ALA A 176 -2.47 -5.13 9.01
N HIS A 177 -2.30 -5.89 10.10
CA HIS A 177 -3.42 -6.24 10.96
C HIS A 177 -4.01 -5.00 11.65
N GLU A 178 -3.16 -4.29 12.37
CA GLU A 178 -3.38 -2.94 12.90
C GLU A 178 -2.20 -2.05 12.54
N MET A 179 -2.45 -0.75 12.39
CA MET A 179 -1.45 0.24 12.03
C MET A 179 -1.50 1.40 13.02
N LYS A 180 -0.37 1.66 13.69
CA LYS A 180 -0.21 2.80 14.61
C LYS A 180 0.79 3.79 14.02
N ILE A 181 0.33 5.01 13.76
CA ILE A 181 1.11 6.06 13.10
C ILE A 181 1.41 7.18 14.10
N ARG A 182 2.66 7.29 14.52
CA ARG A 182 3.15 8.32 15.47
C ARG A 182 4.24 9.21 14.88
N GLY A 183 4.86 8.79 13.77
CA GLY A 183 5.72 9.62 12.94
C GLY A 183 5.03 10.04 11.64
N TRP A 184 5.57 11.08 11.00
CA TRP A 184 5.08 11.54 9.70
C TRP A 184 5.13 10.41 8.67
N THR A 185 4.00 10.08 8.04
CA THR A 185 3.89 8.88 7.21
C THR A 185 3.18 9.15 5.90
N THR A 186 3.72 8.62 4.80
CA THR A 186 3.09 8.71 3.48
C THR A 186 2.86 7.35 2.82
N PHE A 187 1.76 7.23 2.09
CA PHE A 187 1.45 6.08 1.22
C PHE A 187 0.37 6.45 0.20
N LYS A 188 0.12 5.64 -0.84
CA LYS A 188 -1.06 5.86 -1.71
C LYS A 188 -2.31 5.14 -1.21
N ARG A 189 -2.15 3.97 -0.60
CA ARG A 189 -3.25 3.22 -0.01
C ARG A 189 -2.78 2.37 1.16
N ALA A 190 -3.65 2.23 2.15
CA ALA A 190 -3.46 1.36 3.30
C ALA A 190 -4.74 0.57 3.58
N TYR A 191 -4.55 -0.62 4.11
CA TYR A 191 -5.60 -1.38 4.78
C TYR A 191 -5.08 -1.89 6.11
N ALA A 192 -5.85 -1.66 7.16
CA ALA A 192 -5.75 -2.38 8.42
C ALA A 192 -7.13 -2.47 9.07
N LYS A 193 -7.31 -3.41 10.01
CA LYS A 193 -8.55 -3.47 10.80
C LYS A 193 -8.75 -2.19 11.60
N LYS A 194 -7.65 -1.57 12.04
CA LYS A 194 -7.61 -0.31 12.76
C LYS A 194 -6.35 0.46 12.40
N ILE A 195 -6.50 1.73 12.01
CA ILE A 195 -5.43 2.68 11.74
C ILE A 195 -5.62 3.86 12.69
N ASP A 196 -4.69 4.10 13.62
CA ASP A 196 -4.78 5.21 14.57
C ASP A 196 -3.39 5.70 15.05
N ILE A 197 -3.38 6.67 15.97
CA ILE A 197 -2.15 7.26 16.53
C ILE A 197 -1.86 6.71 17.94
N SER A 198 -2.91 6.38 18.68
CA SER A 198 -2.81 5.96 20.08
C SER A 198 -3.93 5.01 20.48
N ASP A 199 -3.68 4.27 21.56
CA ASP A 199 -4.67 3.38 22.18
C ASP A 199 -5.78 4.12 22.93
N LYS A 200 -5.67 5.45 23.11
CA LYS A 200 -6.71 6.23 23.79
C LYS A 200 -7.98 6.27 22.92
N PRO A 201 -9.18 6.16 23.53
CA PRO A 201 -10.41 6.39 22.80
C PRO A 201 -10.48 7.86 22.38
N LEU A 202 -10.77 8.11 21.09
CA LEU A 202 -10.90 9.48 20.57
C LEU A 202 -12.23 10.13 20.95
N ILE A 203 -13.26 9.32 21.18
CA ILE A 203 -14.60 9.80 21.54
C ILE A 203 -15.06 8.99 22.76
N ASP A 204 -15.12 9.64 23.93
CA ASP A 204 -15.74 9.06 25.11
C ASP A 204 -17.27 9.25 25.03
N LYS A 205 -17.97 8.21 24.59
CA LYS A 205 -19.44 8.18 24.48
C LYS A 205 -20.16 8.42 25.81
N LYS A 206 -19.49 8.34 26.97
CA LYS A 206 -20.16 8.37 28.28
C LYS A 206 -20.50 9.78 28.80
N ASN A 207 -19.92 10.84 28.26
CA ASN A 207 -20.05 12.21 28.80
C ASN A 207 -20.42 13.26 27.75
N VAL A 208 -21.35 12.94 26.84
CA VAL A 208 -21.81 13.93 25.84
C VAL A 208 -23.26 14.31 26.07
N GLU A 209 -23.49 15.46 26.72
CA GLU A 209 -24.85 15.97 26.98
C GLU A 209 -25.54 16.52 25.71
N LYS A 210 -24.79 16.91 24.67
CA LYS A 210 -25.35 17.43 23.40
C LYS A 210 -24.60 16.91 22.17
N ILE A 211 -25.27 16.06 21.40
CA ILE A 211 -24.77 15.44 20.17
C ILE A 211 -25.51 16.03 18.95
N ILE A 212 -24.80 16.18 17.83
CA ILE A 212 -25.44 16.36 16.51
C ILE A 212 -25.45 15.01 15.80
N ASN A 213 -26.64 14.50 15.48
CA ASN A 213 -26.79 13.26 14.74
C ASN A 213 -27.31 13.55 13.33
N LEU A 214 -26.52 13.15 12.33
CA LEU A 214 -26.81 13.28 10.91
C LEU A 214 -27.11 11.87 10.37
N GLN A 215 -28.35 11.63 9.97
CA GLN A 215 -28.80 10.32 9.49
C GLN A 215 -28.89 10.29 7.97
N GLY A 216 -28.54 9.13 7.39
CA GLY A 216 -28.63 8.88 5.96
C GLY A 216 -27.34 9.20 5.20
N ASN A 217 -27.35 8.91 3.91
CA ASN A 217 -26.20 9.15 3.04
C ASN A 217 -26.24 10.59 2.51
N PHE A 218 -25.08 11.24 2.45
CA PHE A 218 -24.93 12.61 1.98
C PHE A 218 -24.29 12.61 0.59
N SER A 219 -24.96 13.23 -0.38
CA SER A 219 -24.42 13.50 -1.72
C SER A 219 -24.24 15.00 -1.89
N ILE A 220 -22.99 15.43 -2.08
CA ILE A 220 -22.62 16.85 -2.15
C ILE A 220 -21.95 17.14 -3.49
N THR A 221 -22.48 18.11 -4.24
CA THR A 221 -21.92 18.54 -5.53
C THR A 221 -20.80 19.58 -5.39
N GLY A 222 -20.76 20.30 -4.28
CA GLY A 222 -19.72 21.26 -3.92
C GLY A 222 -18.72 20.69 -2.92
N ASN A 223 -18.14 21.57 -2.11
CA ASN A 223 -17.29 21.18 -0.99
C ASN A 223 -18.13 20.99 0.29
N ILE A 224 -17.65 20.17 1.23
CA ILE A 224 -18.27 20.01 2.55
C ILE A 224 -17.22 20.18 3.66
N SER A 225 -17.63 20.85 4.73
CA SER A 225 -16.88 20.89 5.99
C SER A 225 -17.77 20.38 7.13
N ILE A 226 -17.27 19.40 7.89
CA ILE A 226 -17.96 18.81 9.04
C ILE A 226 -17.06 18.98 10.26
N GLY A 227 -17.49 19.79 11.21
CA GLY A 227 -16.75 19.94 12.45
C GLY A 227 -17.33 21.00 13.36
N ARG A 228 -17.17 20.81 14.67
CA ARG A 228 -17.50 21.80 15.70
C ARG A 228 -16.59 21.64 16.91
N LYS A 229 -16.26 22.77 17.54
CA LYS A 229 -15.44 22.80 18.76
C LYS A 229 -16.19 22.37 20.03
N GLU A 230 -17.52 22.48 20.03
CA GLU A 230 -18.31 22.39 21.27
C GLU A 230 -19.16 21.11 21.39
N ARG A 231 -19.42 20.43 20.28
CA ARG A 231 -20.31 19.26 20.25
C ARG A 231 -19.81 18.24 19.25
N PRO A 232 -19.79 16.95 19.60
CA PRO A 232 -19.44 15.93 18.65
C PRO A 232 -20.53 15.76 17.60
N VAL A 233 -20.11 15.36 16.41
CA VAL A 233 -20.98 15.11 15.26
C VAL A 233 -20.92 13.63 14.91
N PHE A 234 -22.08 12.98 14.86
CA PHE A 234 -22.21 11.60 14.44
C PHE A 234 -22.91 11.56 13.08
N VAL A 235 -22.29 10.88 12.13
CA VAL A 235 -22.82 10.67 10.78
C VAL A 235 -23.14 9.19 10.63
N ASP A 236 -24.42 8.86 10.64
CA ASP A 236 -24.93 7.50 10.43
C ASP A 236 -25.27 7.29 8.94
N GLY A 237 -24.22 7.22 8.13
CA GLY A 237 -24.31 7.05 6.70
C GLY A 237 -22.98 7.33 5.99
N ASP A 238 -23.01 7.20 4.67
CA ASP A 238 -21.88 7.47 3.78
C ASP A 238 -21.84 8.96 3.36
N ILE A 239 -20.66 9.47 3.05
CA ILE A 239 -20.44 10.81 2.48
C ILE A 239 -19.85 10.64 1.08
N PHE A 240 -20.53 11.18 0.07
CA PHE A 240 -20.07 11.26 -1.32
C PHE A 240 -20.00 12.73 -1.74
N CYS A 241 -18.83 13.18 -2.13
CA CYS A 241 -18.56 14.59 -2.42
C CYS A 241 -17.83 14.74 -3.76
N ASP A 242 -18.32 15.63 -4.63
CA ASP A 242 -17.65 15.98 -5.88
C ASP A 242 -16.54 17.03 -5.66
N GLY A 243 -16.64 17.80 -4.57
CA GLY A 243 -15.62 18.75 -4.14
C GLY A 243 -14.73 18.22 -3.01
N ASP A 244 -14.08 19.14 -2.31
CA ASP A 244 -13.22 18.84 -1.17
C ASP A 244 -14.03 18.50 0.09
N VAL A 245 -13.52 17.56 0.89
CA VAL A 245 -14.08 17.17 2.20
C VAL A 245 -13.12 17.58 3.31
N GLN A 246 -13.55 18.46 4.21
CA GLN A 246 -12.80 18.79 5.43
C GLN A 246 -13.56 18.30 6.67
N ILE A 247 -12.88 17.60 7.56
CA ILE A 247 -13.49 17.06 8.78
C ILE A 247 -12.60 17.37 9.97
N GLU A 248 -13.15 18.00 11.00
CA GLU A 248 -12.39 18.42 12.18
C GLU A 248 -13.20 18.38 13.49
N GLY A 249 -12.52 18.14 14.61
CA GLY A 249 -13.16 17.96 15.92
C GLY A 249 -13.70 16.54 16.11
N ASP A 250 -14.44 16.34 17.20
CA ASP A 250 -14.98 15.03 17.62
C ASP A 250 -16.09 14.55 16.67
N VAL A 251 -15.69 14.11 15.47
CA VAL A 251 -16.59 13.67 14.40
C VAL A 251 -16.47 12.17 14.22
N TRP A 252 -17.58 11.44 14.28
CA TRP A 252 -17.65 10.03 13.98
C TRP A 252 -18.54 9.77 12.76
N ILE A 253 -17.94 9.30 11.68
CA ILE A 253 -18.64 8.83 10.49
C ILE A 253 -18.67 7.32 10.49
N LYS A 254 -19.86 6.71 10.58
CA LYS A 254 -19.98 5.24 10.56
C LYS A 254 -19.85 4.64 9.16
N GLY A 255 -20.08 5.44 8.12
CA GLY A 255 -20.03 5.03 6.73
C GLY A 255 -18.67 5.23 6.07
N ASN A 256 -18.68 5.16 4.74
CA ASN A 256 -17.58 5.48 3.87
C ASN A 256 -17.52 6.99 3.61
N VAL A 257 -16.33 7.49 3.27
CA VAL A 257 -16.14 8.87 2.85
C VAL A 257 -15.42 8.85 1.51
N PHE A 258 -16.05 9.45 0.50
CA PHE A 258 -15.54 9.52 -0.86
C PHE A 258 -15.53 10.97 -1.35
N SER A 259 -14.41 11.37 -1.96
CA SER A 259 -14.21 12.68 -2.58
C SER A 259 -13.66 12.53 -4.00
N GLN A 260 -14.22 13.27 -4.97
CA GLN A 260 -13.64 13.42 -6.30
C GLN A 260 -12.43 14.37 -6.33
N LYS A 261 -12.16 15.07 -5.22
CA LYS A 261 -10.96 15.90 -5.02
C LYS A 261 -10.18 15.39 -3.81
N SER A 262 -9.86 16.27 -2.85
CA SER A 262 -9.08 15.94 -1.66
C SER A 262 -9.96 15.69 -0.44
N ILE A 263 -9.39 15.01 0.55
CA ILE A 263 -9.96 14.87 1.89
C ILE A 263 -8.94 15.36 2.92
N THR A 264 -9.37 16.20 3.86
CA THR A 264 -8.58 16.61 5.01
C THR A 264 -9.29 16.18 6.28
N LEU A 265 -8.66 15.29 7.05
CA LEU A 265 -9.09 14.94 8.40
C LEU A 265 -8.17 15.64 9.40
N LYS A 266 -8.74 16.24 10.43
CA LYS A 266 -8.00 16.86 11.54
C LYS A 266 -8.27 16.12 12.85
N ASN A 267 -7.73 16.63 13.94
CA ASN A 267 -7.92 16.12 15.30
C ASN A 267 -9.39 15.73 15.61
N GLY A 268 -9.57 14.54 16.15
CA GLY A 268 -10.84 14.03 16.71
C GLY A 268 -11.68 13.18 15.75
N VAL A 269 -11.20 12.91 14.54
CA VAL A 269 -12.02 12.23 13.52
C VAL A 269 -11.93 10.71 13.58
N VAL A 270 -13.10 10.06 13.59
CA VAL A 270 -13.27 8.61 13.51
C VAL A 270 -14.07 8.23 12.26
N VAL A 271 -13.54 7.31 11.43
CA VAL A 271 -14.25 6.75 10.27
C VAL A 271 -14.39 5.24 10.42
N GLY A 272 -15.63 4.78 10.43
CA GLY A 272 -16.02 3.38 10.62
C GLY A 272 -16.16 2.96 12.08
N GLU A 273 -16.30 1.65 12.29
CA GLU A 273 -16.48 1.04 13.60
C GLU A 273 -15.71 -0.28 13.63
N GLU A 274 -15.30 -0.72 14.82
CA GLU A 274 -14.62 -1.99 14.99
C GLU A 274 -15.45 -3.15 14.41
N GLY A 275 -14.79 -4.05 13.70
CA GLY A 275 -15.44 -5.18 13.00
C GLY A 275 -16.14 -4.81 11.69
N LYS A 276 -16.22 -3.53 11.31
CA LYS A 276 -16.81 -3.08 10.04
C LYS A 276 -15.76 -2.40 9.17
N ILE A 277 -15.52 -2.94 7.98
CA ILE A 277 -14.60 -2.36 7.01
C ILE A 277 -15.27 -1.17 6.32
N LYS A 278 -14.64 0.00 6.40
CA LYS A 278 -15.05 1.23 5.69
C LYS A 278 -13.91 1.76 4.84
N SER A 279 -14.25 2.68 3.95
CA SER A 279 -13.32 3.26 2.98
C SER A 279 -13.28 4.77 3.10
N LEU A 280 -12.08 5.32 3.18
CA LEU A 280 -11.75 6.73 3.02
C LEU A 280 -11.03 6.90 1.69
N VAL A 281 -11.67 7.51 0.70
CA VAL A 281 -11.18 7.53 -0.69
C VAL A 281 -11.22 8.93 -1.29
N ALA A 282 -10.09 9.37 -1.84
CA ALA A 282 -9.96 10.64 -2.56
C ALA A 282 -9.34 10.41 -3.93
N ARG A 283 -9.73 11.16 -4.95
CA ARG A 283 -9.01 11.14 -6.25
C ARG A 283 -7.74 12.00 -6.21
N ASP A 284 -7.76 13.10 -5.48
CA ASP A 284 -6.56 13.88 -5.22
C ASP A 284 -5.88 13.36 -3.95
N GLU A 285 -5.58 14.22 -2.98
CA GLU A 285 -4.79 13.88 -1.79
C GLU A 285 -5.66 13.60 -0.57
N ILE A 286 -5.13 12.80 0.36
CA ILE A 286 -5.70 12.67 1.71
C ILE A 286 -4.69 13.21 2.70
N LEU A 287 -5.05 14.26 3.43
CA LEU A 287 -4.24 14.83 4.50
C LEU A 287 -4.89 14.49 5.84
N ILE A 288 -4.13 13.90 6.75
CA ILE A 288 -4.60 13.54 8.10
C ILE A 288 -3.69 14.22 9.11
N GLU A 289 -4.24 15.16 9.88
CA GLU A 289 -3.52 15.96 10.86
C GLU A 289 -4.02 15.66 12.28
N GLY A 290 -3.11 15.29 13.17
CA GLY A 290 -3.44 15.01 14.57
C GLY A 290 -4.26 13.72 14.76
N HIS A 291 -4.90 13.60 15.91
CA HIS A 291 -5.58 12.39 16.38
C HIS A 291 -6.73 11.93 15.46
N PHE A 292 -6.61 10.71 14.92
CA PHE A 292 -7.65 10.08 14.10
C PHE A 292 -7.75 8.58 14.36
N ARG A 293 -8.87 7.98 13.93
CA ARG A 293 -9.03 6.53 13.84
C ARG A 293 -9.84 6.13 12.61
N ILE A 294 -9.32 5.20 11.81
CA ILE A 294 -9.99 4.68 10.63
C ILE A 294 -10.04 3.15 10.70
N TYR A 295 -11.20 2.57 10.39
CA TYR A 295 -11.39 1.12 10.32
C TYR A 295 -11.52 0.68 8.86
N GLY A 296 -10.46 0.11 8.28
CA GLY A 296 -10.46 -0.42 6.92
C GLY A 296 -9.49 0.29 5.97
N TYR A 297 -10.02 0.80 4.86
CA TYR A 297 -9.25 1.28 3.72
C TYR A 297 -9.04 2.79 3.74
N ILE A 298 -7.82 3.21 3.40
CA ILE A 298 -7.49 4.57 3.00
C ILE A 298 -6.93 4.49 1.58
N HIS A 299 -7.41 5.33 0.65
CA HIS A 299 -6.92 5.35 -0.71
C HIS A 299 -6.95 6.75 -1.34
N SER A 300 -5.81 7.17 -1.85
CA SER A 300 -5.66 8.33 -2.73
C SER A 300 -5.06 7.90 -4.06
N GLU A 301 -5.45 8.53 -5.18
CA GLU A 301 -4.76 8.32 -6.47
C GLU A 301 -3.40 9.05 -6.50
N LYS A 302 -3.29 10.19 -5.79
CA LYS A 302 -2.05 10.96 -5.61
C LYS A 302 -1.21 10.45 -4.43
N GLN A 303 -1.54 10.86 -3.21
CA GLN A 303 -0.83 10.54 -1.97
C GLN A 303 -1.73 10.71 -0.74
N VAL A 304 -1.51 9.87 0.27
CA VAL A 304 -1.98 10.05 1.64
C VAL A 304 -0.78 10.52 2.46
N GLU A 305 -0.98 11.58 3.24
CA GLU A 305 -0.04 12.08 4.22
C GLU A 305 -0.69 12.09 5.60
N VAL A 306 0.01 11.53 6.57
CA VAL A 306 -0.40 11.49 7.98
C VAL A 306 0.65 12.23 8.80
N SER A 307 0.21 13.27 9.49
CA SER A 307 0.99 14.14 10.35
C SER A 307 0.42 14.10 11.77
N PRO A 308 0.87 13.14 12.61
CA PRO A 308 0.40 12.94 13.98
C PRO A 308 0.51 14.13 14.92
#